data_AF-A0A954NSQ2-F1
#
_entry.id   AF-A0A954NSQ2-F1
#
_cell.length_a   1.000
_cell.length_b   1.000
_cell.length_c   1.000
_cell.angle_alpha   90.00
_cell.angle_beta   90.00
_cell.angle_gamma   90.00
#
_symmetry.space_group_name_H-M   'P 1'
#
loop_
_entity.id
_entity.type
_entity.pdbx_description
1 polymer ?
#
loop_
_entity_poly.entity_id
_entity_poly.type
_entity_poly.pdbx_seq_one_letter_code
_entity_poly.pdbx_strand_id
1 'polypeptide(L)'
;MSRTHGCTLTRMTPQEFIDRWQGSAAAEMANSQSFLKELCALLDVEEPQPTQQDESANTYTFEKAVIFNNGDGTTSQGRVDLYRQGCFVLESKQGSERKAAEQEQALAEVTRAKKRRTGTAQRGTTGWEKAMVKARQQARRYAEAIPGEWPPFLIVVDVGHCFDVYADFSQSGKNYIPFPDPVSYRIPLKKLADRTPAAQSSRGADNDQTIGEVTLERLRLIWTDPHALDPAKQTAKVTRELAAKLAELAKRLEARTNDAGEKLYTAEEVSQFLMRCLFTMFAEDVQLGGFTDGAFTHFLESRRGKLDTFVPMLESLWQTMD
;
A
#
# COMPACT_ATOMS: atom_id res chain seq x y z
N MET A 1 7.18 -24.56 41.56
CA MET A 1 7.79 -23.35 40.97
C MET A 1 8.45 -23.73 39.65
N SER A 2 7.70 -23.73 38.55
CA SER A 2 8.26 -24.00 37.22
C SER A 2 8.28 -22.71 36.43
N ARG A 3 9.48 -22.17 36.19
CA ARG A 3 9.71 -21.01 35.34
C ARG A 3 9.64 -21.46 33.88
N THR A 4 8.53 -21.15 33.22
CA THR A 4 8.45 -21.12 31.77
C THR A 4 9.41 -20.04 31.26
N HIS A 5 10.51 -20.47 30.63
CA HIS A 5 11.38 -19.59 29.87
C HIS A 5 10.66 -19.23 28.58
N GLY A 6 10.05 -18.04 28.53
CA GLY A 6 9.61 -17.44 27.29
C GLY A 6 10.84 -17.08 26.46
N CYS A 7 11.11 -17.87 25.42
CA CYS A 7 12.07 -17.52 24.38
C CYS A 7 11.45 -16.38 23.57
N THR A 8 11.75 -15.13 23.92
CA THR A 8 11.56 -13.99 23.02
C THR A 8 12.49 -14.18 21.83
N LEU A 9 11.97 -14.77 20.75
CA LEU A 9 12.60 -14.68 19.44
C LEU A 9 12.67 -13.20 19.08
N THR A 10 13.88 -12.64 19.08
CA THR A 10 14.13 -11.26 18.67
C THR A 10 13.67 -11.12 17.22
N ARG A 11 12.54 -10.41 16.98
CA ARG A 11 12.08 -10.08 15.63
C ARG A 11 13.15 -9.23 14.95
N MET A 12 13.54 -9.60 13.72
CA MET A 12 14.43 -8.80 12.89
C MET A 12 13.84 -7.41 12.68
N THR A 13 14.63 -6.37 12.94
CA THR A 13 14.24 -4.99 12.68
C THR A 13 14.35 -4.65 11.19
N PRO A 14 13.64 -3.61 10.70
CA PRO A 14 13.77 -3.18 9.31
C PRO A 14 15.21 -2.82 8.93
N GLN A 15 15.98 -2.22 9.85
CA GLN A 15 17.37 -1.87 9.58
C GLN A 15 18.26 -3.12 9.45
N GLU A 16 18.11 -4.11 10.34
CA GLU A 16 18.85 -5.38 10.23
C GLU A 16 18.54 -6.13 8.94
N PHE A 17 17.27 -6.12 8.51
CA PHE A 17 16.86 -6.67 7.22
C PHE A 17 17.56 -5.96 6.05
N ILE A 18 17.57 -4.62 6.07
CA ILE A 18 18.23 -3.81 5.04
C ILE A 18 19.73 -4.11 4.99
N ASP A 19 20.41 -4.08 6.14
CA ASP A 19 21.86 -4.28 6.22
C ASP A 19 22.26 -5.67 5.69
N ARG A 20 21.46 -6.69 6.02
CA ARG A 20 21.66 -8.07 5.55
C ARG A 20 21.52 -8.20 4.03
N TRP A 21 20.54 -7.52 3.43
CA TRP A 21 20.18 -7.72 2.03
C TRP A 21 20.73 -6.66 1.07
N GLN A 22 21.19 -5.50 1.54
CA GLN A 22 21.94 -4.52 0.74
C GLN A 22 23.44 -4.81 0.68
N GLY A 23 24.01 -5.52 1.67
CA GLY A 23 25.42 -5.90 1.72
C GLY A 23 25.81 -6.96 0.67
N SER A 24 26.73 -6.61 -0.22
CA SER A 24 27.05 -7.27 -1.50
C SER A 24 27.73 -8.65 -1.46
N ALA A 25 27.64 -9.41 -0.35
CA ALA A 25 28.10 -10.81 -0.32
C ALA A 25 26.93 -11.79 -0.23
N ALA A 26 25.90 -11.44 0.55
CA ALA A 26 24.68 -12.25 0.64
C ALA A 26 23.80 -12.03 -0.60
N ALA A 27 23.59 -10.79 -1.04
CA ALA A 27 22.72 -10.48 -2.18
C ALA A 27 23.19 -11.07 -3.52
N GLU A 28 24.51 -11.31 -3.69
CA GLU A 28 25.08 -11.91 -4.91
C GLU A 28 25.03 -13.44 -4.90
N MET A 29 24.94 -14.07 -3.72
CA MET A 29 24.90 -15.53 -3.54
C MET A 29 23.53 -16.08 -3.09
N ALA A 30 22.59 -15.22 -2.69
CA ALA A 30 21.35 -15.61 -2.04
C ALA A 30 20.22 -15.94 -3.02
N ASN A 31 19.44 -16.95 -2.66
CA ASN A 31 18.21 -17.32 -3.34
C ASN A 31 17.06 -16.38 -2.91
N SER A 32 16.26 -15.91 -3.86
CA SER A 32 15.10 -15.03 -3.65
C SER A 32 14.11 -15.58 -2.62
N GLN A 33 13.99 -16.90 -2.50
CA GLN A 33 13.13 -17.54 -1.50
C GLN A 33 13.55 -17.23 -0.06
N SER A 34 14.86 -17.15 0.22
CA SER A 34 15.35 -16.81 1.57
C SER A 34 15.05 -15.35 1.91
N PHE A 35 15.23 -14.44 0.95
CA PHE A 35 14.83 -13.03 1.08
C PHE A 35 13.35 -12.90 1.41
N LEU A 36 12.50 -13.60 0.67
CA LEU A 36 11.06 -13.53 0.83
C LEU A 36 10.57 -14.15 2.15
N LYS A 37 11.22 -15.22 2.65
CA LYS A 37 10.91 -15.77 3.98
C LYS A 37 11.27 -14.81 5.11
N GLU A 38 12.45 -14.21 5.04
CA GLU A 38 12.85 -13.20 6.04
C GLU A 38 11.97 -11.94 5.96
N LEU A 39 11.50 -11.57 4.76
CA LEU A 39 10.49 -10.53 4.61
C LEU A 39 9.17 -10.91 5.28
N CYS A 40 8.71 -12.16 5.16
CA CYS A 40 7.50 -12.61 5.85
C CYS A 40 7.65 -12.50 7.38
N ALA A 41 8.81 -12.88 7.91
CA ALA A 41 9.13 -12.71 9.32
C ALA A 41 9.16 -11.22 9.74
N LEU A 42 9.73 -10.33 8.92
CA LEU A 42 9.73 -8.88 9.16
C LEU A 42 8.30 -8.30 9.16
N LEU A 43 7.44 -8.76 8.24
CA LEU A 43 6.06 -8.31 8.13
C LEU A 43 5.11 -8.97 9.13
N ASP A 44 5.59 -9.95 9.92
CA ASP A 44 4.79 -10.74 10.85
C ASP A 44 3.59 -11.43 10.15
N VAL A 45 3.85 -12.04 8.99
CA VAL A 45 2.87 -12.80 8.20
C VAL A 45 3.29 -14.26 8.10
N GLU A 46 2.32 -15.13 7.76
CA GLU A 46 2.60 -16.54 7.48
C GLU A 46 3.69 -16.68 6.41
N GLU A 47 4.53 -17.72 6.51
CA GLU A 47 5.49 -18.08 5.47
C GLU A 47 4.83 -18.95 4.38
N PRO A 48 5.36 -18.94 3.14
CA PRO A 48 4.86 -19.82 2.08
C PRO A 48 5.03 -21.30 2.46
N GLN A 49 4.00 -22.09 2.17
CA GLN A 49 3.99 -23.52 2.42
C GLN A 49 4.82 -24.26 1.35
N PRO A 50 5.38 -25.45 1.67
CA PRO A 50 6.02 -26.29 0.67
C PRO A 50 5.05 -26.66 -0.46
N THR A 51 5.53 -26.65 -1.69
CA THR A 51 4.74 -27.06 -2.86
C THR A 51 4.30 -28.51 -2.74
N GLN A 52 3.02 -28.76 -2.99
CA GLN A 52 2.40 -30.08 -2.97
C GLN A 52 2.14 -30.60 -4.40
N GLN A 53 1.95 -31.92 -4.52
CA GLN A 53 1.59 -32.55 -5.80
C GLN A 53 0.19 -32.15 -6.28
N ASP A 54 -0.74 -31.90 -5.33
CA ASP A 54 -2.05 -31.36 -5.64
C ASP A 54 -1.96 -29.85 -5.85
N GLU A 55 -2.09 -29.41 -7.10
CA GLU A 55 -1.99 -28.00 -7.48
C GLU A 55 -3.11 -27.12 -6.89
N SER A 56 -4.23 -27.71 -6.47
CA SER A 56 -5.32 -26.96 -5.84
C SER A 56 -5.02 -26.59 -4.39
N ALA A 57 -4.14 -27.34 -3.72
CA ALA A 57 -3.67 -27.06 -2.36
C ALA A 57 -2.57 -25.98 -2.31
N ASN A 58 -1.97 -25.65 -3.45
CA ASN A 58 -0.87 -24.69 -3.58
C ASN A 58 -1.37 -23.23 -3.54
N THR A 59 -2.07 -22.84 -2.47
CA THR A 59 -2.68 -21.51 -2.30
C THR A 59 -1.69 -20.44 -1.80
N TYR A 60 -0.60 -20.83 -1.15
CA TYR A 60 0.50 -19.94 -0.80
C TYR A 60 1.84 -20.69 -0.85
N THR A 61 2.55 -20.62 -1.99
CA THR A 61 3.76 -21.41 -2.24
C THR A 61 4.76 -20.65 -3.11
N PHE A 62 6.03 -21.01 -2.96
CA PHE A 62 7.05 -20.73 -3.98
C PHE A 62 6.83 -21.60 -5.23
N GLU A 63 7.38 -21.16 -6.36
CA GLU A 63 7.46 -21.93 -7.62
C GLU A 63 6.10 -22.50 -8.10
N LYS A 64 5.00 -21.75 -7.90
CA LYS A 64 3.65 -22.20 -8.28
C LYS A 64 3.61 -22.52 -9.77
N ALA A 65 3.28 -23.77 -10.11
CA ALA A 65 3.14 -24.18 -11.49
C ALA A 65 1.92 -23.53 -12.14
N VAL A 66 2.11 -23.04 -13.37
CA VAL A 66 1.04 -22.54 -14.25
C VAL A 66 1.23 -23.07 -15.67
N ILE A 67 0.14 -23.14 -16.41
CA ILE A 67 0.13 -23.62 -17.79
C ILE A 67 -0.30 -22.45 -18.68
N PHE A 68 0.57 -22.08 -19.62
CA PHE A 68 0.24 -21.11 -20.65
C PHE A 68 -0.39 -21.81 -21.84
N ASN A 69 -1.47 -21.23 -22.35
CA ASN A 69 -2.00 -21.58 -23.66
C ASN A 69 -1.37 -20.68 -24.72
N ASN A 70 -0.67 -21.27 -25.70
CA ASN A 70 0.05 -20.52 -26.72
C ASN A 70 -0.85 -20.04 -27.88
N GLY A 71 -2.14 -20.41 -27.87
CA GLY A 71 -3.13 -20.00 -28.88
C GLY A 71 -3.10 -20.82 -30.18
N ASP A 72 -2.07 -21.64 -30.39
CA ASP A 72 -1.92 -22.59 -31.50
C ASP A 72 -2.33 -24.02 -31.11
N GLY A 73 -2.99 -24.18 -29.96
CA GLY A 73 -3.36 -25.46 -29.38
C GLY A 73 -2.24 -26.13 -28.56
N THR A 74 -1.03 -25.57 -28.56
CA THR A 74 0.06 -26.03 -27.68
C THR A 74 0.02 -25.33 -26.32
N THR A 75 0.58 -26.00 -25.33
CA THR A 75 0.76 -25.44 -23.99
C THR A 75 2.23 -25.37 -23.63
N SER A 76 2.58 -24.40 -22.79
CA SER A 76 3.91 -24.32 -22.17
C SER A 76 3.77 -24.20 -20.65
N GLN A 77 4.78 -24.67 -19.93
CA GLN A 77 4.79 -24.61 -18.46
C GLN A 77 5.54 -23.37 -17.99
N GLY A 78 5.05 -22.78 -16.90
CA GLY A 78 5.69 -21.70 -16.18
C GLY A 78 5.67 -21.97 -14.69
N ARG A 79 6.55 -21.27 -13.96
CA ARG A 79 6.54 -21.24 -12.50
C ARG A 79 6.58 -19.80 -12.02
N VAL A 80 5.67 -19.46 -11.11
CA VAL A 80 5.65 -18.18 -10.43
C VAL A 80 6.59 -18.25 -9.24
N ASP A 81 7.49 -17.28 -9.09
CA ASP A 81 8.48 -17.32 -7.99
C ASP A 81 7.79 -17.40 -6.62
N LEU A 82 6.80 -16.55 -6.36
CA LEU A 82 5.95 -16.64 -5.18
C LEU A 82 4.50 -16.27 -5.52
N TYR A 83 3.56 -17.11 -5.08
CA TYR A 83 2.13 -16.91 -5.30
C TYR A 83 1.39 -17.04 -3.98
N ARG A 84 0.44 -16.13 -3.75
CA ARG A 84 -0.56 -16.22 -2.68
C ARG A 84 -1.94 -15.93 -3.25
N GLN A 85 -2.83 -16.91 -3.16
CA GLN A 85 -4.20 -16.88 -3.65
C GLN A 85 -4.96 -15.67 -3.10
N GLY A 86 -5.72 -15.01 -3.97
CA GLY A 86 -6.47 -13.80 -3.63
C GLY A 86 -5.61 -12.60 -3.22
N CYS A 87 -4.27 -12.69 -3.26
CA CYS A 87 -3.37 -11.63 -2.79
C CYS A 87 -2.46 -11.12 -3.91
N PHE A 88 -1.52 -11.95 -4.36
CA PHE A 88 -0.53 -11.51 -5.33
C PHE A 88 0.12 -12.64 -6.13
N VAL A 89 0.66 -12.23 -7.27
CA VAL A 89 1.75 -12.91 -7.98
C VAL A 89 3.02 -12.06 -7.84
N LEU A 90 4.12 -12.70 -7.47
CA LEU A 90 5.42 -12.05 -7.28
C LEU A 90 6.47 -12.69 -8.20
N GLU A 91 7.20 -11.84 -8.91
CA GLU A 91 8.37 -12.19 -9.72
C GLU A 91 9.62 -11.55 -9.12
N SER A 92 10.67 -12.34 -8.92
CA SER A 92 11.94 -11.88 -8.39
C SER A 92 13.01 -11.75 -9.47
N LYS A 93 13.89 -10.77 -9.30
CA LYS A 93 15.09 -10.52 -10.09
C LYS A 93 16.25 -10.25 -9.14
N GLN A 94 17.46 -10.45 -9.66
CA GLN A 94 18.69 -10.16 -8.94
C GLN A 94 19.49 -9.19 -9.81
N GLY A 95 19.39 -7.89 -9.52
CA GLY A 95 20.23 -6.87 -10.16
C GLY A 95 21.64 -6.87 -9.57
N SER A 96 22.63 -6.41 -10.34
CA SER A 96 24.01 -6.20 -9.85
C SER A 96 24.30 -4.73 -9.61
N GLU A 97 25.15 -4.47 -8.63
CA GLU A 97 25.67 -3.13 -8.36
C GLU A 97 26.60 -2.64 -9.46
N ARG A 98 26.61 -1.33 -9.71
CA ARG A 98 27.41 -0.72 -10.78
C ARG A 98 28.91 -0.96 -10.61
N LYS A 99 29.43 -0.81 -9.40
CA LYS A 99 30.85 -1.02 -9.09
C LYS A 99 31.26 -2.50 -9.14
N ALA A 100 30.37 -3.40 -8.73
CA ALA A 100 30.60 -4.84 -8.81
C ALA A 100 30.64 -5.31 -10.28
N ALA A 101 29.73 -4.79 -11.12
CA ALA A 101 29.72 -5.07 -12.56
C ALA A 101 30.95 -4.48 -13.29
N GLU A 102 31.41 -3.29 -12.91
CA GLU A 102 32.63 -2.68 -13.46
C GLU A 102 33.89 -3.47 -13.06
N GLN A 103 33.95 -3.99 -11.82
CA GLN A 103 35.02 -4.88 -11.36
C GLN A 103 34.98 -6.25 -12.04
N GLU A 104 33.79 -6.85 -12.22
CA GLU A 104 33.62 -8.12 -12.92
C GLU A 104 33.95 -7.98 -14.42
N GLN A 105 33.61 -6.86 -15.06
CA GLN A 105 34.03 -6.54 -16.43
C GLN A 105 35.54 -6.37 -16.54
N ALA A 106 36.17 -5.62 -15.63
CA ALA A 106 37.62 -5.48 -15.59
C ALA A 106 38.34 -6.82 -15.37
N LEU A 107 37.75 -7.72 -14.56
CA LEU A 107 38.28 -9.07 -14.33
C LEU A 107 38.03 -10.02 -15.51
N ALA A 108 36.89 -9.88 -16.20
CA ALA A 108 36.53 -10.64 -17.40
C ALA A 108 37.30 -10.20 -18.66
N GLU A 109 37.77 -8.95 -18.74
CA GLU A 109 38.67 -8.49 -19.81
C GLU A 109 40.03 -9.23 -19.76
N VAL A 110 40.47 -9.68 -18.58
CA VAL A 110 41.71 -10.47 -18.40
C VAL A 110 41.52 -11.96 -18.70
N THR A 111 40.28 -12.47 -18.68
CA THR A 111 39.96 -13.88 -18.98
C THR A 111 38.91 -13.98 -20.09
N ARG A 112 39.37 -14.04 -21.34
CA ARG A 112 38.51 -14.34 -22.49
C ARG A 112 37.74 -15.64 -22.25
N ALA A 113 36.43 -15.54 -22.47
CA ALA A 113 35.41 -16.59 -22.53
C ALA A 113 34.80 -17.06 -21.20
N LYS A 114 33.67 -16.43 -20.82
CA LYS A 114 32.52 -17.16 -20.27
C LYS A 114 31.19 -16.43 -20.53
N LYS A 115 30.18 -17.24 -20.86
CA LYS A 115 28.76 -16.90 -21.09
C LYS A 115 28.29 -15.69 -20.26
N ARG A 116 27.73 -14.68 -20.93
CA ARG A 116 26.86 -13.67 -20.29
C ARG A 116 25.82 -14.40 -19.44
N ARG A 117 25.86 -14.25 -18.12
CA ARG A 117 24.76 -14.66 -17.23
C ARG A 117 23.58 -13.75 -17.54
N THR A 118 22.54 -14.30 -18.15
CA THR A 118 21.35 -13.58 -18.65
C THR A 118 20.45 -13.01 -17.54
N GLY A 119 20.91 -12.95 -16.29
CA GLY A 119 20.07 -12.66 -15.12
C GLY A 119 20.31 -11.32 -14.43
N THR A 120 21.45 -10.66 -14.67
CA THR A 120 21.93 -9.62 -13.73
C THR A 120 22.12 -8.30 -14.46
N ALA A 121 21.06 -7.49 -14.52
CA ALA A 121 21.12 -6.15 -15.09
C ALA A 121 21.70 -5.16 -14.05
N GLN A 122 22.56 -4.26 -14.52
CA GLN A 122 23.22 -3.27 -13.68
C GLN A 122 22.22 -2.21 -13.18
N ARG A 123 22.07 -2.08 -11.85
CA ARG A 123 21.14 -1.13 -11.22
C ARG A 123 21.40 0.32 -11.66
N GLY A 124 20.33 1.11 -11.74
CA GLY A 124 20.40 2.52 -12.17
C GLY A 124 20.69 2.72 -13.66
N THR A 125 20.70 1.66 -14.47
CA THR A 125 20.85 1.75 -15.93
C THR A 125 19.52 1.55 -16.65
N THR A 126 19.43 2.03 -17.90
CA THR A 126 18.28 1.72 -18.78
C THR A 126 18.11 0.21 -19.00
N GLY A 127 19.19 -0.58 -18.90
CA GLY A 127 19.12 -2.03 -19.00
C GLY A 127 18.36 -2.66 -17.83
N TRP A 128 18.59 -2.17 -16.61
CA TRP A 128 17.88 -2.62 -15.41
C TRP A 128 16.41 -2.20 -15.43
N GLU A 129 16.09 -0.96 -15.84
CA GLU A 129 14.68 -0.55 -16.00
C GLU A 129 13.93 -1.44 -16.99
N LYS A 130 14.55 -1.77 -18.13
CA LYS A 130 13.97 -2.71 -19.10
C LYS A 130 13.79 -4.11 -18.50
N ALA A 131 14.69 -4.55 -17.63
CA ALA A 131 14.58 -5.84 -16.95
C ALA A 131 13.40 -5.85 -15.96
N MET A 132 13.21 -4.79 -15.18
CA MET A 132 12.07 -4.63 -14.27
C MET A 132 10.74 -4.60 -15.03
N VAL A 133 10.66 -3.88 -16.15
CA VAL A 133 9.47 -3.86 -17.02
C VAL A 133 9.15 -5.25 -17.59
N LYS A 134 10.18 -6.00 -18.02
CA LYS A 134 9.99 -7.39 -18.49
C LYS A 134 9.50 -8.31 -17.37
N ALA A 135 10.05 -8.16 -16.16
CA ALA A 135 9.61 -8.91 -14.99
C ALA A 135 8.13 -8.66 -14.67
N ARG A 136 7.69 -7.40 -14.75
CA ARG A 136 6.26 -7.06 -14.60
C ARG A 136 5.39 -7.73 -15.66
N GLN A 137 5.81 -7.70 -16.93
CA GLN A 137 5.09 -8.38 -18.01
C GLN A 137 5.01 -9.89 -17.77
N GLN A 138 6.08 -10.48 -17.24
CA GLN A 138 6.13 -11.89 -16.86
C GLN A 138 5.17 -12.19 -15.71
N ALA A 139 5.18 -11.39 -14.63
CA ALA A 139 4.22 -11.50 -13.52
C ALA A 139 2.76 -11.41 -14.00
N ARG A 140 2.46 -10.51 -14.95
CA ARG A 140 1.12 -10.41 -15.54
C ARG A 140 0.73 -11.66 -16.33
N ARG A 141 1.64 -12.22 -17.13
CA ARG A 141 1.38 -13.48 -17.86
C ARG A 141 1.14 -14.64 -16.92
N TYR A 142 1.86 -14.69 -15.80
CA TYR A 142 1.60 -15.68 -14.76
C TYR A 142 0.22 -15.49 -14.13
N ALA A 143 -0.15 -14.27 -13.76
CA ALA A 143 -1.49 -13.97 -13.27
C ALA A 143 -2.61 -14.40 -14.24
N GLU A 144 -2.42 -14.19 -15.55
CA GLU A 144 -3.36 -14.63 -16.59
C GLU A 144 -3.50 -16.15 -16.67
N ALA A 145 -2.42 -16.87 -16.38
CA ALA A 145 -2.38 -18.33 -16.44
C ALA A 145 -2.90 -19.02 -15.16
N ILE A 146 -3.27 -18.25 -14.12
CA ILE A 146 -3.89 -18.79 -12.92
C ILE A 146 -5.38 -19.08 -13.21
N PRO A 147 -5.85 -20.32 -13.02
CA PRO A 147 -7.24 -20.64 -13.28
C PRO A 147 -8.19 -19.96 -12.29
N GLY A 148 -9.21 -19.27 -12.81
CA GLY A 148 -10.36 -18.83 -12.03
C GLY A 148 -10.16 -17.57 -11.18
N GLU A 149 -8.99 -16.94 -11.21
CA GLU A 149 -8.77 -15.67 -10.52
C GLU A 149 -7.74 -14.77 -11.21
N TRP A 150 -7.87 -13.46 -11.00
CA TRP A 150 -6.80 -12.49 -11.16
C TRP A 150 -6.40 -11.98 -9.78
N PRO A 151 -5.13 -12.10 -9.37
CA PRO A 151 -4.66 -11.58 -8.08
C PRO A 151 -4.81 -10.06 -7.99
N PRO A 152 -5.18 -9.47 -6.84
CA PRO A 152 -5.24 -8.01 -6.68
C PRO A 152 -3.91 -7.30 -6.95
N PHE A 153 -2.77 -7.95 -6.69
CA PHE A 153 -1.45 -7.35 -6.85
C PHE A 153 -0.52 -8.14 -7.78
N LEU A 154 0.29 -7.41 -8.54
CA LEU A 154 1.54 -7.89 -9.13
C LEU A 154 2.70 -7.22 -8.42
N ILE A 155 3.69 -8.02 -8.02
CA ILE A 155 4.88 -7.52 -7.32
C ILE A 155 6.12 -7.95 -8.12
N VAL A 156 7.02 -7.00 -8.38
CA VAL A 156 8.35 -7.32 -8.90
C VAL A 156 9.38 -6.96 -7.84
N VAL A 157 10.27 -7.89 -7.51
CA VAL A 157 11.31 -7.69 -6.51
C VAL A 157 12.67 -7.70 -7.18
N ASP A 158 13.47 -6.64 -7.01
CA ASP A 158 14.92 -6.75 -7.16
C ASP A 158 15.48 -7.04 -5.77
N VAL A 159 15.94 -8.28 -5.55
CA VAL A 159 16.37 -8.80 -4.25
C VAL A 159 17.45 -7.90 -3.66
N GLY A 160 17.20 -7.40 -2.46
CA GLY A 160 18.12 -6.48 -1.79
C GLY A 160 18.07 -5.03 -2.29
N HIS A 161 17.15 -4.67 -3.19
CA HIS A 161 17.07 -3.31 -3.73
C HIS A 161 15.70 -2.64 -3.61
N CYS A 162 14.66 -3.20 -4.23
CA CYS A 162 13.34 -2.59 -4.24
C CYS A 162 12.19 -3.56 -4.57
N PHE A 163 10.97 -3.10 -4.31
CA PHE A 163 9.71 -3.72 -4.74
C PHE A 163 8.99 -2.76 -5.70
N ASP A 164 8.60 -3.21 -6.89
CA ASP A 164 7.63 -2.50 -7.73
C ASP A 164 6.26 -3.13 -7.51
N VAL A 165 5.29 -2.33 -7.06
CA VAL A 165 3.94 -2.80 -6.72
C VAL A 165 2.91 -2.26 -7.70
N TYR A 166 2.06 -3.16 -8.22
CA TYR A 166 0.97 -2.82 -9.12
C TYR A 166 -0.33 -3.44 -8.63
N ALA A 167 -1.45 -2.71 -8.71
CA ALA A 167 -2.75 -3.15 -8.23
C ALA A 167 -3.80 -3.17 -9.34
N ASP A 168 -4.66 -4.19 -9.32
CA ASP A 168 -5.94 -4.25 -10.02
C ASP A 168 -7.01 -4.76 -9.04
N PHE A 169 -7.60 -3.85 -8.26
CA PHE A 169 -8.65 -4.20 -7.29
C PHE A 169 -9.95 -4.70 -7.95
N SER A 170 -10.14 -4.47 -9.26
CA SER A 170 -11.27 -5.05 -10.01
C SER A 170 -11.08 -6.54 -10.30
N GLN A 171 -9.82 -7.03 -10.19
CA GLN A 171 -9.43 -8.40 -10.50
C GLN A 171 -9.91 -8.84 -11.89
N SER A 172 -9.84 -7.91 -12.85
CA SER A 172 -10.18 -8.17 -14.25
C SER A 172 -8.96 -8.53 -15.11
N GLY A 173 -7.75 -8.30 -14.57
CA GLY A 173 -6.48 -8.51 -15.27
C GLY A 173 -6.15 -7.42 -16.30
N LYS A 174 -7.01 -6.41 -16.42
CA LYS A 174 -6.91 -5.37 -17.45
C LYS A 174 -6.07 -4.18 -16.98
N ASN A 175 -6.12 -3.86 -15.69
CA ASN A 175 -5.72 -2.54 -15.18
C ASN A 175 -4.76 -2.62 -13.99
N TYR A 176 -3.68 -3.43 -14.08
CA TYR A 176 -2.60 -3.34 -13.09
C TYR A 176 -1.86 -2.02 -13.22
N ILE A 177 -2.17 -1.06 -12.34
CA ILE A 177 -1.56 0.28 -12.31
C ILE A 177 -0.55 0.40 -11.17
N PRO A 178 0.46 1.29 -11.27
CA PRO A 178 1.38 1.58 -10.17
C PRO A 178 0.64 1.91 -8.87
N PHE A 179 1.02 1.24 -7.76
CA PHE A 179 0.36 1.40 -6.46
C PHE A 179 1.38 1.71 -5.35
N PRO A 180 1.12 2.67 -4.42
CA PRO A 180 -0.13 3.43 -4.27
C PRO A 180 -0.35 4.51 -5.33
N ASP A 181 0.72 4.94 -5.99
CA ASP A 181 0.70 5.98 -7.01
C ASP A 181 1.89 5.82 -7.98
N PRO A 182 1.87 6.49 -9.16
CA PRO A 182 2.95 6.40 -10.15
C PRO A 182 4.33 6.87 -9.70
N VAL A 183 4.44 7.59 -8.59
CA VAL A 183 5.70 8.13 -8.05
C VAL A 183 6.30 7.18 -7.01
N SER A 184 5.45 6.57 -6.17
CA SER A 184 5.87 5.77 -5.01
C SER A 184 5.72 4.26 -5.17
N TYR A 185 5.31 3.78 -6.35
CA TYR A 185 5.10 2.35 -6.60
C TYR A 185 6.36 1.50 -6.48
N ARG A 186 7.52 2.10 -6.77
CA ARG A 186 8.83 1.50 -6.50
C ARG A 186 9.20 1.85 -5.07
N ILE A 187 9.34 0.83 -4.23
CA ILE A 187 9.65 0.89 -2.81
C ILE A 187 11.10 0.45 -2.63
N PRO A 188 12.07 1.37 -2.49
CA PRO A 188 13.44 0.99 -2.15
C PRO A 188 13.49 0.36 -0.76
N LEU A 189 14.38 -0.62 -0.55
CA LEU A 189 14.52 -1.29 0.75
C LEU A 189 14.77 -0.30 1.91
N LYS A 190 15.57 0.74 1.67
CA LYS A 190 15.82 1.80 2.66
C LYS A 190 14.55 2.48 3.19
N LYS A 191 13.45 2.46 2.41
CA LYS A 191 12.16 3.05 2.80
C LYS A 191 11.51 2.28 3.95
N LEU A 192 11.85 1.00 4.15
CA LEU A 192 11.30 0.17 5.22
C LEU A 192 11.73 0.64 6.62
N ALA A 193 12.89 1.28 6.74
CA ALA A 193 13.41 1.81 8.01
C ALA A 193 13.29 3.34 8.11
N ASP A 194 12.56 3.98 7.19
CA ASP A 194 12.43 5.43 7.16
C ASP A 194 11.71 5.95 8.40
N ARG A 195 12.41 6.77 9.19
CA ARG A 195 11.91 7.36 10.44
C ARG A 195 11.25 8.73 10.25
N THR A 196 11.19 9.23 9.02
CA THR A 196 10.50 10.48 8.71
C THR A 196 9.01 10.32 9.04
N PRO A 197 8.37 11.30 9.72
CA PRO A 197 6.93 11.28 9.93
C PRO A 197 6.17 11.19 8.60
N ALA A 198 5.17 10.32 8.52
CA ALA A 198 4.31 10.24 7.35
C ALA A 198 3.45 11.51 7.24
N ALA A 199 3.35 12.10 6.03
CA ALA A 199 2.56 13.29 5.81
C ALA A 199 1.07 13.04 6.16
N GLN A 200 0.49 14.00 6.88
CA GLN A 200 -0.91 14.00 7.32
C GLN A 200 -1.84 13.87 6.11
N SER A 201 -2.73 12.89 6.11
CA SER A 201 -4.02 13.06 5.45
C SER A 201 -4.74 14.16 6.22
N SER A 202 -5.12 15.26 5.56
CA SER A 202 -5.89 16.37 6.13
C SER A 202 -7.16 15.87 6.83
N ARG A 203 -7.06 15.51 8.11
CA ARG A 203 -8.12 15.30 9.11
C ARG A 203 -7.45 14.75 10.37
N GLY A 204 -7.42 15.59 11.41
CA GLY A 204 -6.73 15.33 12.67
C GLY A 204 -7.00 13.95 13.25
N ALA A 205 -5.93 13.18 13.39
CA ALA A 205 -5.79 12.11 14.37
C ALA A 205 -4.29 11.94 14.64
N ASP A 206 -3.95 11.81 15.91
CA ASP A 206 -2.62 11.51 16.45
C ASP A 206 -2.05 10.22 15.84
N ASN A 207 -1.41 10.30 14.66
CA ASN A 207 -0.71 9.17 14.09
C ASN A 207 0.77 9.54 13.94
N ASP A 208 1.54 9.23 14.99
CA ASP A 208 3.00 9.38 15.09
C ASP A 208 3.76 8.37 14.20
N GLN A 209 3.13 7.93 13.10
CA GLN A 209 3.65 6.88 12.25
C GLN A 209 4.74 7.38 11.32
N THR A 210 5.80 6.60 11.18
CA THR A 210 6.87 6.91 10.23
C THR A 210 6.54 6.38 8.82
N ILE A 211 7.22 6.91 7.80
CA ILE A 211 7.11 6.42 6.42
C ILE A 211 7.42 4.91 6.35
N GLY A 212 8.39 4.43 7.12
CA GLY A 212 8.74 3.02 7.22
C GLY A 212 7.60 2.17 7.76
N GLU A 213 6.96 2.61 8.85
CA GLU A 213 5.82 1.90 9.45
C GLU A 213 4.63 1.82 8.50
N VAL A 214 4.28 2.93 7.83
CA VAL A 214 3.23 2.96 6.80
C VAL A 214 3.57 2.04 5.62
N THR A 215 4.85 1.97 5.25
CA THR A 215 5.31 1.12 4.14
C THR A 215 5.25 -0.37 4.51
N LEU A 216 5.69 -0.74 5.72
CA LEU A 216 5.61 -2.10 6.24
C LEU A 216 4.16 -2.55 6.38
N GLU A 217 3.28 -1.71 6.91
CA GLU A 217 1.86 -2.03 7.02
C GLU A 217 1.21 -2.22 5.66
N ARG A 218 1.55 -1.40 4.67
CA ARG A 218 1.09 -1.59 3.29
C ARG A 218 1.52 -2.95 2.73
N LEU A 219 2.79 -3.33 2.89
CA LEU A 219 3.29 -4.63 2.45
C LEU A 219 2.60 -5.77 3.22
N ARG A 220 2.38 -5.62 4.53
CA ARG A 220 1.65 -6.59 5.34
C ARG A 220 0.22 -6.78 4.82
N LEU A 221 -0.51 -5.69 4.53
CA LEU A 221 -1.85 -5.74 3.99
C LEU A 221 -1.90 -6.37 2.59
N ILE A 222 -0.91 -6.14 1.73
CA ILE A 222 -0.80 -6.85 0.44
C ILE A 222 -0.77 -8.38 0.66
N TRP A 223 -0.12 -8.85 1.74
CA TRP A 223 -0.08 -10.26 2.09
C TRP A 223 -1.37 -10.75 2.74
N THR A 224 -2.02 -9.98 3.60
CA THR A 224 -3.08 -10.51 4.49
C THR A 224 -4.50 -10.08 4.12
N ASP A 225 -4.67 -8.83 3.69
CA ASP A 225 -5.98 -8.25 3.34
C ASP A 225 -5.80 -7.19 2.24
N PRO A 226 -5.55 -7.62 0.99
CA PRO A 226 -5.23 -6.73 -0.11
C PRO A 226 -6.35 -5.72 -0.38
N HIS A 227 -7.61 -6.06 -0.13
CA HIS A 227 -8.72 -5.17 -0.39
C HIS A 227 -8.89 -4.06 0.66
N ALA A 228 -8.23 -4.14 1.83
CA ALA A 228 -8.15 -3.02 2.75
C ALA A 228 -7.43 -1.81 2.13
N LEU A 229 -6.60 -2.05 1.11
CA LEU A 229 -5.85 -1.04 0.37
C LEU A 229 -6.62 -0.42 -0.81
N ASP A 230 -7.84 -0.88 -1.08
CA ASP A 230 -8.67 -0.36 -2.19
C ASP A 230 -9.15 1.06 -1.88
N PRO A 231 -8.69 2.09 -2.63
CA PRO A 231 -9.09 3.47 -2.40
C PRO A 231 -10.61 3.70 -2.54
N ALA A 232 -11.29 2.91 -3.39
CA ALA A 232 -12.73 3.03 -3.57
C ALA A 232 -13.48 2.54 -2.32
N LYS A 233 -13.03 1.44 -1.70
CA LYS A 233 -13.57 0.96 -0.42
C LYS A 233 -13.29 1.94 0.72
N GLN A 234 -12.10 2.52 0.77
CA GLN A 234 -11.75 3.53 1.77
C GLN A 234 -12.62 4.78 1.62
N THR A 235 -12.77 5.30 0.41
CA THR A 235 -13.63 6.46 0.11
C THR A 235 -15.09 6.16 0.46
N ALA A 236 -15.63 5.02 0.03
CA ALA A 236 -17.00 4.62 0.34
C ALA A 236 -17.24 4.44 1.84
N LYS A 237 -16.27 3.90 2.59
CA LYS A 237 -16.31 3.78 4.05
C LYS A 237 -16.34 5.16 4.71
N VAL A 238 -15.43 6.06 4.34
CA VAL A 238 -15.37 7.44 4.87
C VAL A 238 -16.68 8.18 4.58
N THR A 239 -17.24 8.05 3.37
CA THR A 239 -18.53 8.66 3.02
C THR A 239 -19.68 8.10 3.86
N ARG A 240 -19.75 6.78 4.08
CA ARG A 240 -20.79 6.16 4.94
C ARG A 240 -20.68 6.58 6.40
N GLU A 241 -19.46 6.60 6.94
CA GLU A 241 -19.20 7.02 8.31
C GLU A 241 -19.56 8.49 8.52
N LEU A 242 -19.22 9.35 7.55
CA LEU A 242 -19.58 10.77 7.57
C LEU A 242 -21.10 10.95 7.52
N ALA A 243 -21.79 10.25 6.62
CA ALA A 243 -23.25 10.28 6.53
C ALA A 243 -23.91 9.82 7.84
N ALA A 244 -23.38 8.79 8.49
CA ALA A 244 -23.88 8.32 9.78
C ALA A 244 -23.69 9.37 10.90
N LYS A 245 -22.52 10.02 10.95
CA LYS A 245 -22.25 11.11 11.92
C LYS A 245 -23.17 12.32 11.71
N LEU A 246 -23.42 12.70 10.46
CA LEU A 246 -24.34 13.79 10.11
C LEU A 246 -25.78 13.46 10.49
N ALA A 247 -26.23 12.24 10.20
CA ALA A 247 -27.57 11.77 10.57
C ALA A 247 -27.77 11.74 12.09
N GLU A 248 -26.76 11.33 12.85
CA GLU A 248 -26.80 11.36 14.31
C GLU A 248 -26.82 12.80 14.85
N LEU A 249 -26.03 13.70 14.27
CA LEU A 249 -26.08 15.12 14.62
C LEU A 249 -27.47 15.72 14.35
N ALA A 250 -28.07 15.44 13.19
CA ALA A 250 -29.42 15.89 12.85
C ALA A 250 -30.45 15.43 13.89
N LYS A 251 -30.46 14.12 14.22
CA LYS A 251 -31.35 13.56 15.23
C LYS A 251 -31.18 14.23 16.60
N ARG A 252 -29.93 14.49 17.02
CA ARG A 252 -29.66 15.15 18.31
C ARG A 252 -30.14 16.61 18.35
N LEU A 253 -30.11 17.32 17.22
CA LEU A 253 -30.66 18.66 17.10
C LEU A 253 -32.19 18.63 17.12
N GLU A 254 -32.82 17.77 16.31
CA GLU A 254 -34.28 17.63 16.23
C GLU A 254 -34.94 17.11 17.52
N ALA A 255 -34.18 16.40 18.35
CA ALA A 255 -34.64 15.90 19.65
C ALA A 255 -34.57 16.94 20.77
N ARG A 256 -33.98 18.12 20.55
CA ARG A 256 -33.92 19.17 21.57
C ARG A 256 -35.29 19.78 21.80
N THR A 257 -35.67 19.90 23.07
CA THR A 257 -36.94 20.51 23.48
C THR A 257 -36.73 21.62 24.50
N ASN A 258 -37.67 22.56 24.58
CA ASN A 258 -37.73 23.55 25.66
C ASN A 258 -38.29 22.91 26.95
N ASP A 259 -38.38 23.69 28.03
CA ASP A 259 -38.90 23.23 29.34
C ASP A 259 -40.37 22.78 29.29
N ALA A 260 -41.12 23.19 28.26
CA ALA A 260 -42.50 22.79 28.01
C ALA A 260 -42.62 21.50 27.16
N GLY A 261 -41.50 20.91 26.74
CA GLY A 261 -41.46 19.69 25.92
C GLY A 261 -41.69 19.93 24.42
N GLU A 262 -41.72 21.18 23.96
CA GLU A 262 -41.86 21.54 22.55
C GLU A 262 -40.50 21.47 21.87
N LYS A 263 -40.46 20.99 20.62
CA LYS A 263 -39.22 20.93 19.83
C LYS A 263 -38.64 22.33 19.62
N LEU A 264 -37.33 22.45 19.85
CA LEU A 264 -36.59 23.70 19.64
C LEU A 264 -36.31 23.97 18.17
N TYR A 265 -36.19 22.93 17.34
CA TYR A 265 -35.85 23.03 15.93
C TYR A 265 -36.71 22.10 15.08
N THR A 266 -37.14 22.59 13.92
CA THR A 266 -37.79 21.79 12.88
C THR A 266 -36.76 20.99 12.08
N ALA A 267 -37.20 19.92 11.43
CA ALA A 267 -36.34 19.13 10.54
C ALA A 267 -35.80 19.97 9.37
N GLU A 268 -36.57 20.97 8.90
CA GLU A 268 -36.16 21.87 7.83
C GLU A 268 -35.01 22.79 8.28
N GLU A 269 -35.12 23.41 9.46
CA GLU A 269 -34.07 24.27 10.01
C GLU A 269 -32.77 23.48 10.26
N VAL A 270 -32.88 22.28 10.82
CA VAL A 270 -31.72 21.39 11.04
C VAL A 270 -31.09 21.01 9.70
N SER A 271 -31.89 20.66 8.70
CA SER A 271 -31.40 20.31 7.36
C SER A 271 -30.67 21.49 6.69
N GLN A 272 -31.25 22.68 6.71
CA GLN A 272 -30.63 23.89 6.14
C GLN A 272 -29.30 24.23 6.85
N PHE A 273 -29.26 24.13 8.18
CA PHE A 273 -28.05 24.34 8.97
C PHE A 273 -26.93 23.35 8.61
N LEU A 274 -27.27 22.05 8.51
CA LEU A 274 -26.30 21.01 8.14
C LEU A 274 -25.82 21.16 6.70
N MET A 275 -26.71 21.54 5.78
CA MET A 275 -26.37 21.78 4.38
C MET A 275 -25.38 22.95 4.24
N ARG A 276 -25.61 24.04 4.98
CA ARG A 276 -24.65 25.18 5.04
C ARG A 276 -23.31 24.77 5.63
N CYS A 277 -23.31 24.01 6.73
CA CYS A 277 -22.07 23.46 7.31
C CYS A 277 -21.29 22.60 6.28
N LEU A 278 -21.97 21.70 5.57
CA LEU A 278 -21.35 20.84 4.56
C LEU A 278 -20.79 21.63 3.37
N PHE A 279 -21.53 22.64 2.91
CA PHE A 279 -21.04 23.51 1.86
C PHE A 279 -19.78 24.28 2.28
N THR A 280 -19.73 24.78 3.51
CA THR A 280 -18.52 25.47 4.02
C THR A 280 -17.33 24.51 4.16
N MET A 281 -17.54 23.27 4.62
CA MET A 281 -16.49 22.24 4.64
C MET A 281 -16.01 21.88 3.22
N PHE A 282 -16.92 21.79 2.25
CA PHE A 282 -16.54 21.56 0.85
C PHE A 282 -15.78 22.76 0.27
N ALA A 283 -16.22 23.98 0.56
CA ALA A 283 -15.58 25.20 0.08
C ALA A 283 -14.14 25.35 0.58
N GLU A 284 -13.83 24.94 1.83
CA GLU A 284 -12.43 24.90 2.30
C GLU A 284 -11.60 23.84 1.57
N ASP A 285 -12.13 22.63 1.40
CA ASP A 285 -11.40 21.50 0.80
C ASP A 285 -11.05 21.77 -0.67
N VAL A 286 -11.90 22.51 -1.40
CA VAL A 286 -11.66 22.89 -2.81
C VAL A 286 -11.14 24.32 -2.97
N GLN A 287 -10.87 25.03 -1.87
CA GLN A 287 -10.38 26.41 -1.83
C GLN A 287 -11.27 27.39 -2.63
N LEU A 288 -12.59 27.16 -2.62
CA LEU A 288 -13.55 28.00 -3.32
C LEU A 288 -13.66 29.36 -2.62
N GLY A 289 -13.79 30.45 -3.38
CA GLY A 289 -14.09 31.77 -2.81
C GLY A 289 -12.98 32.38 -1.94
N GLY A 290 -11.73 31.94 -2.10
CA GLY A 290 -10.59 32.46 -1.32
C GLY A 290 -10.44 31.81 0.06
N PHE A 291 -11.16 30.73 0.34
CA PHE A 291 -10.90 29.90 1.51
C PHE A 291 -9.48 29.33 1.45
N THR A 292 -8.77 29.42 2.57
CA THR A 292 -7.52 28.68 2.75
C THR A 292 -7.85 27.26 3.20
N ASP A 293 -7.00 26.30 2.82
CA ASP A 293 -7.17 24.89 3.21
C ASP A 293 -7.30 24.76 4.73
N GLY A 294 -8.38 24.10 5.19
CA GLY A 294 -8.68 23.90 6.62
C GLY A 294 -9.12 25.14 7.40
N ALA A 295 -9.44 26.27 6.75
CA ALA A 295 -9.82 27.51 7.44
C ALA A 295 -11.08 27.38 8.32
N PHE A 296 -12.11 26.68 7.84
CA PHE A 296 -13.33 26.45 8.59
C PHE A 296 -13.10 25.45 9.72
N THR A 297 -12.33 24.39 9.45
CA THR A 297 -11.90 23.44 10.49
C THR A 297 -11.17 24.16 11.64
N HIS A 298 -10.18 24.99 11.35
CA HIS A 298 -9.46 25.77 12.37
C HIS A 298 -10.39 26.77 13.10
N PHE A 299 -11.34 27.39 12.39
CA PHE A 299 -12.35 28.24 13.01
C PHE A 299 -13.17 27.46 14.06
N LEU A 300 -13.70 26.29 13.70
CA LEU A 300 -14.48 25.43 14.60
C LEU A 300 -13.65 25.01 15.83
N GLU A 301 -12.39 24.63 15.63
CA GLU A 301 -11.49 24.24 16.73
C GLU A 301 -11.20 25.41 17.67
N SER A 302 -10.87 26.59 17.12
CA SER A 302 -10.53 27.79 17.91
C SER A 302 -11.71 28.35 18.73
N ARG A 303 -12.94 27.92 18.40
CA ARG A 303 -14.19 28.35 19.05
C ARG A 303 -14.85 27.25 19.88
N ARG A 304 -14.21 26.10 20.04
CA ARG A 304 -14.70 25.03 20.92
C ARG A 304 -14.86 25.55 22.36
N GLY A 305 -16.09 25.47 22.88
CA GLY A 305 -16.43 25.95 24.23
C GLY A 305 -16.73 27.46 24.35
N LYS A 306 -16.70 28.23 23.24
CA LYS A 306 -16.95 29.68 23.20
C LYS A 306 -18.18 30.02 22.35
N LEU A 307 -19.36 29.59 22.81
CA LEU A 307 -20.60 29.70 22.03
C LEU A 307 -21.06 31.15 21.80
N ASP A 308 -20.75 32.04 22.75
CA ASP A 308 -21.01 33.48 22.72
C ASP A 308 -20.38 34.19 21.52
N THR A 309 -19.19 33.76 21.12
CA THR A 309 -18.46 34.31 19.96
C THR A 309 -18.61 33.47 18.70
N PHE A 310 -19.00 32.20 18.84
CA PHE A 310 -19.18 31.28 17.72
C PHE A 310 -20.32 31.71 16.79
N VAL A 311 -21.52 31.94 17.35
CA VAL A 311 -22.73 32.22 16.55
C VAL A 311 -22.57 33.48 15.69
N PRO A 312 -22.18 34.65 16.24
CA PRO A 312 -22.06 35.87 15.42
C PRO A 312 -21.00 35.75 14.32
N MET A 313 -19.91 35.03 14.58
CA MET A 313 -18.84 34.83 13.58
C MET A 313 -19.26 33.86 12.47
N LEU A 314 -20.01 32.80 12.81
CA LEU A 314 -20.53 31.87 11.81
C LEU A 314 -21.59 32.54 10.93
N GLU A 315 -22.47 33.36 11.50
CA GLU A 315 -23.45 34.15 10.75
C GLU A 315 -22.76 35.13 9.79
N SER A 316 -21.74 35.85 10.26
CA SER A 316 -20.96 36.75 9.41
C SER A 316 -20.24 36.02 8.27
N LEU A 317 -19.70 34.83 8.55
CA LEU A 317 -19.09 33.98 7.52
C LEU A 317 -20.12 33.62 6.45
N TRP A 318 -21.27 33.09 6.84
CA TRP A 318 -22.30 32.67 5.89
C TRP A 318 -22.94 33.83 5.11
N GLN A 319 -23.12 35.00 5.73
CA GLN A 319 -23.55 36.22 5.02
C GLN A 319 -22.54 36.67 3.97
N THR A 320 -21.26 36.39 4.16
CA THR A 320 -20.21 36.72 3.19
C THR A 320 -20.15 35.69 2.05
N MET A 321 -20.69 34.48 2.27
CA MET A 321 -20.72 33.40 1.29
C MET A 321 -21.97 33.40 0.40
N ASP A 322 -23.06 34.04 0.83
CA ASP A 322 -24.30 34.24 0.07
C ASP A 322 -24.13 35.31 -1.03
#